data_AF-A0A1Q9DTY0-F1
#
_entry.id   AF-A0A1Q9DTY0-F1
#
_cell.length_a   1.000
_cell.length_b   1.000
_cell.length_c   1.000
_cell.angle_alpha   90.00
_cell.angle_beta   90.00
_cell.angle_gamma   90.00
#
_symmetry.space_group_name_H-M   'P 1'
#
loop_
_entity.id
_entity.type
_entity.pdbx_description
1 polymer ?
#
loop_
_entity_poly.entity_id
_entity_poly.type
_entity_poly.pdbx_seq_one_letter_code
_entity_poly.pdbx_strand_id
1 'polypeptide(L)'
;MVFRCSCRLRRRAACLTAVFVWATTQILLVGHVVETSPPWRPRKTRAVLSWGQYGLWAMWSTLTSLGPRNIITVLQGMLPQLANTTFYFSAADFPAVEGLVALTIDDGICRGGNWSASLLPEVLELLAGSSAKATFFLSSHYVRPKDLRRLASHGHELANHMPEDREYASWPVEEFREALDETDAVLRPFMRADARHWFRAPQARLTSDMAVVLQASN
;
A
#
# COMPACT_ATOMS: atom_id res chain seq x y z
N MET A 1 -12.41 -18.07 10.80
CA MET A 1 -11.84 -19.37 11.22
C MET A 1 -10.71 -19.06 12.22
N VAL A 2 -10.95 -19.31 13.50
CA VAL A 2 -10.03 -18.99 14.60
C VAL A 2 -9.04 -20.14 14.75
N PHE A 3 -7.74 -19.87 14.71
CA PHE A 3 -6.73 -20.84 15.15
C PHE A 3 -6.05 -20.34 16.42
N ARG A 4 -6.43 -20.95 17.55
CA ARG A 4 -5.61 -21.06 18.76
C ARG A 4 -4.50 -22.06 18.47
N CYS A 5 -3.25 -21.70 18.74
CA CYS A 5 -2.17 -22.69 18.85
C CYS A 5 -1.67 -22.70 20.30
N SER A 6 -1.81 -23.87 20.94
CA SER A 6 -1.29 -24.18 22.26
C SER A 6 -0.15 -25.19 22.14
N CYS A 7 0.86 -25.02 23.00
CA CYS A 7 1.61 -26.06 23.74
C CYS A 7 3.13 -26.23 23.48
N ARG A 8 3.84 -26.13 24.63
CA ARG A 8 5.00 -26.89 25.14
C ARG A 8 6.44 -26.61 24.68
N LEU A 9 7.15 -25.95 25.61
CA LEU A 9 8.59 -26.10 25.90
C LEU A 9 9.08 -27.56 25.82
N ARG A 10 10.20 -27.78 25.11
CA ARG A 10 11.32 -28.65 25.56
C ARG A 10 12.67 -28.06 25.14
N ARG A 11 13.65 -28.22 26.05
CA ARG A 11 15.02 -27.69 26.01
C ARG A 11 16.00 -28.63 25.28
N ARG A 12 17.18 -28.05 24.94
CA ARG A 12 18.50 -28.63 24.54
C ARG A 12 18.62 -28.89 23.02
N ALA A 13 19.70 -28.57 22.31
CA ALA A 13 21.11 -28.35 22.67
C ALA A 13 21.81 -27.34 21.72
N ALA A 14 23.01 -26.93 22.11
CA ALA A 14 23.86 -25.89 21.52
C ALA A 14 24.45 -26.22 20.14
N CYS A 15 24.67 -25.17 19.34
CA CYS A 15 25.82 -25.11 18.42
C CYS A 15 26.24 -23.63 18.26
N LEU A 16 27.51 -23.34 18.55
CA LEU A 16 28.15 -22.04 18.36
C LEU A 16 28.28 -21.73 16.86
N THR A 17 28.02 -20.51 16.40
CA THR A 17 29.03 -19.72 15.64
C THR A 17 28.66 -18.23 15.51
N ALA A 18 29.68 -17.38 15.64
CA ALA A 18 29.87 -16.02 15.13
C ALA A 18 28.93 -14.90 15.61
N VAL A 19 29.42 -14.18 16.62
CA VAL A 19 29.01 -12.83 17.00
C VAL A 19 29.56 -11.83 15.98
N PHE A 20 28.68 -11.12 15.27
CA PHE A 20 28.99 -9.79 14.74
C PHE A 20 28.08 -8.79 15.44
N VAL A 21 28.70 -7.95 16.26
CA VAL A 21 28.05 -6.85 16.98
C VAL A 21 27.86 -5.67 16.03
N TRP A 22 26.61 -5.36 15.69
CA TRP A 22 26.18 -3.98 15.43
C TRP A 22 24.92 -3.72 16.29
N ALA A 23 25.09 -2.89 17.30
CA ALA A 23 24.03 -2.25 18.09
C ALA A 23 23.08 -1.48 17.15
N THR A 24 21.75 -1.36 17.30
CA THR A 24 20.74 -1.71 18.33
C THR A 24 19.39 -1.60 17.60
N THR A 25 18.60 -2.65 17.44
CA THR A 25 17.36 -2.92 18.22
C THR A 25 16.93 -4.35 17.88
N GLN A 26 16.87 -5.22 18.89
CA GLN A 26 16.46 -6.61 18.76
C GLN A 26 14.94 -6.74 18.73
N ILE A 27 14.39 -7.33 17.67
CA ILE A 27 13.13 -8.08 17.75
C ILE A 27 13.50 -9.55 17.56
N LEU A 28 13.39 -10.33 18.64
CA LEU A 28 13.61 -11.77 18.63
C LEU A 28 12.30 -12.45 18.18
N LEU A 29 12.12 -12.65 16.87
CA LEU A 29 11.08 -13.53 16.34
C LEU A 29 11.68 -14.93 16.16
N VAL A 30 11.38 -15.85 17.10
CA VAL A 30 11.66 -17.28 16.92
C VAL A 30 10.58 -17.85 16.00
N GLY A 31 10.81 -17.74 14.69
CA GLY A 31 10.04 -18.43 13.66
C GLY A 31 11.00 -19.21 12.78
N HIS A 32 10.72 -20.50 12.56
CA HIS A 32 11.39 -21.27 11.52
C HIS A 32 10.96 -20.68 10.16
N VAL A 33 11.75 -19.75 9.63
CA VAL A 33 11.68 -19.33 8.23
C VAL A 33 12.59 -20.28 7.45
N VAL A 34 11.98 -21.20 6.72
CA VAL A 34 12.67 -21.91 5.65
C VAL A 34 12.79 -20.89 4.51
N GLU A 35 13.94 -20.22 4.45
CA GLU A 35 14.25 -19.20 3.46
C GLU A 35 14.55 -19.89 2.10
N THR A 36 13.51 -20.17 1.31
CA THR A 36 13.64 -20.79 -0.02
C THR A 36 13.61 -19.78 -1.17
N SER A 37 13.57 -18.48 -0.88
CA SER A 37 13.59 -17.43 -1.89
C SER A 37 14.97 -16.77 -1.90
N PRO A 38 15.67 -16.67 -3.06
CA PRO A 38 16.87 -15.85 -3.13
C PRO A 38 16.52 -14.40 -2.73
N PRO A 39 17.43 -13.67 -2.07
CA PRO A 39 17.20 -12.27 -1.72
C PRO A 39 16.86 -11.47 -2.97
N TRP A 40 15.81 -10.66 -2.90
CA TRP A 40 15.40 -9.78 -3.98
C TRP A 40 16.61 -8.97 -4.48
N ARG A 41 16.97 -9.15 -5.75
CA ARG A 41 17.99 -8.39 -6.44
C ARG A 41 17.29 -7.59 -7.53
N PRO A 42 17.18 -6.26 -7.43
CA PRO A 42 16.55 -5.47 -8.47
C PRO A 42 17.27 -5.72 -9.79
N ARG A 43 16.50 -5.90 -10.87
CA ARG A 43 17.02 -6.08 -12.22
C ARG A 43 17.82 -4.83 -12.59
N LYS A 44 19.16 -4.92 -12.57
CA LYS A 44 20.05 -3.81 -12.95
C LYS A 44 20.07 -3.64 -14.47
N THR A 45 18.98 -3.14 -15.06
CA THR A 45 19.09 -2.46 -16.36
C THR A 45 19.57 -1.04 -16.08
N ARG A 46 20.87 -0.79 -16.21
CA ARG A 46 21.39 0.59 -16.22
C ARG A 46 20.90 1.26 -17.51
N ALA A 47 19.72 1.87 -17.46
CA ALA A 47 19.33 2.84 -18.46
C ALA A 47 20.34 4.00 -18.40
N VAL A 48 20.93 4.36 -19.54
CA VAL A 48 21.78 5.55 -19.64
C VAL A 48 20.84 6.75 -19.58
N LEU A 49 20.88 7.48 -18.47
CA LEU A 49 20.05 8.68 -18.27
C LEU A 49 20.56 9.83 -19.15
N SER A 50 19.64 10.64 -19.69
CA SER A 50 19.99 11.92 -20.30
C SER A 50 20.53 12.89 -19.24
N TRP A 51 21.22 13.96 -19.66
CA TRP A 51 21.72 15.00 -18.74
C TRP A 51 20.61 15.63 -17.88
N GLY A 52 19.42 15.84 -18.46
CA GLY A 52 18.25 16.33 -17.71
C GLY A 52 17.73 15.32 -16.68
N GLN A 53 17.69 14.03 -17.04
CA GLN A 53 17.29 12.97 -16.12
C GLN A 53 18.32 12.77 -14.99
N TYR A 54 19.61 12.94 -15.29
CA TYR A 54 20.67 12.87 -14.29
C TYR A 54 20.61 14.04 -13.31
N GLY A 55 20.37 15.26 -13.79
CA GLY A 55 20.15 16.43 -12.93
C GLY A 55 18.93 16.24 -12.03
N LEU A 56 17.82 15.76 -12.58
CA LEU A 56 16.61 15.46 -11.81
C LEU A 56 16.87 14.35 -10.77
N TRP A 57 17.57 13.28 -11.15
CA TRP A 57 17.97 12.21 -10.24
C TRP A 57 18.87 12.71 -9.11
N ALA A 58 19.88 13.54 -9.40
CA ALA A 58 20.80 14.08 -8.40
C ALA A 58 20.10 15.04 -7.43
N MET A 59 19.20 15.89 -7.93
CA MET A 59 18.35 16.76 -7.12
C MET A 59 17.46 15.94 -6.19
N TRP A 60 16.72 14.96 -6.72
CA TRP A 60 15.88 14.07 -5.90
C TRP A 60 16.70 13.26 -4.90
N SER A 61 17.88 12.76 -5.28
CA SER A 61 18.77 12.03 -4.39
C SER A 61 19.29 12.92 -3.25
N THR A 62 19.55 14.20 -3.51
CA THR A 62 19.99 15.17 -2.50
C THR A 62 18.84 15.58 -1.58
N LEU A 63 17.64 15.82 -2.12
CA LEU A 63 16.46 16.13 -1.32
C LEU A 63 16.06 14.95 -0.42
N THR A 64 16.20 13.72 -0.92
CA THR A 64 15.93 12.51 -0.15
C THR A 64 17.05 12.16 0.83
N SER A 65 18.30 12.56 0.58
CA SER A 65 19.43 12.31 1.49
C SER A 65 19.41 13.20 2.74
N LEU A 66 18.77 14.37 2.67
CA LEU A 66 18.45 15.18 3.87
C LEU A 66 17.45 14.47 4.80
N GLY A 67 16.85 13.37 4.33
CA GLY A 67 15.89 12.57 5.05
C GLY A 67 14.49 13.19 4.91
N PRO A 68 13.58 12.62 4.11
CA PRO A 68 12.22 13.15 3.98
C PRO A 68 11.52 13.28 5.34
N ARG A 69 11.90 12.47 6.33
CA ARG A 69 11.43 12.56 7.72
C ARG A 69 11.78 13.92 8.37
N ASN A 70 13.02 14.40 8.22
CA ASN A 70 13.45 15.67 8.81
C ASN A 70 12.74 16.87 8.17
N ILE A 71 12.58 16.84 6.84
CA ILE A 71 11.88 17.89 6.10
C ILE A 71 10.40 17.93 6.52
N ILE A 72 9.77 16.76 6.64
CA ILE A 72 8.37 16.65 7.04
C ILE A 72 8.15 17.18 8.46
N THR A 73 9.02 16.87 9.43
CA THR A 73 8.91 17.42 10.79
C THR A 73 8.93 18.94 10.80
N VAL A 74 9.80 19.56 9.99
CA VAL A 74 9.83 21.03 9.83
C VAL A 74 8.53 21.55 9.20
N LEU A 75 8.05 20.91 8.13
CA LEU A 75 6.81 21.30 7.47
C LEU A 75 5.58 21.17 8.39
N GLN A 76 5.53 20.14 9.24
CA GLN A 76 4.47 19.98 10.24
C GLN A 76 4.48 21.11 11.28
N GLY A 77 5.66 21.61 11.66
CA GLY A 77 5.79 22.77 12.53
C GLY A 77 5.37 24.10 11.86
N MET A 78 5.46 24.18 10.54
CA MET A 78 5.12 25.39 9.77
C MET A 78 3.68 25.40 9.23
N LEU A 79 3.07 24.24 9.02
CA LEU A 79 1.76 24.08 8.40
C LEU A 79 0.79 23.38 9.37
N PRO A 80 -0.08 24.12 10.08
CA PRO A 80 -1.00 23.57 11.09
C PRO A 80 -1.87 22.43 10.56
N GLN A 81 -2.23 22.47 9.28
CA GLN A 81 -3.01 21.44 8.61
C GLN A 81 -2.32 20.06 8.52
N LEU A 82 -0.99 20.02 8.68
CA LEU A 82 -0.21 18.77 8.65
C LEU A 82 0.12 18.23 10.04
N ALA A 83 -0.20 18.97 11.11
CA ALA A 83 0.19 18.63 12.47
C ALA A 83 -0.32 17.25 12.93
N ASN A 84 -1.49 16.84 12.44
CA ASN A 84 -2.12 15.56 12.77
C ASN A 84 -1.89 14.47 11.70
N THR A 85 -1.09 14.75 10.68
CA THR A 85 -0.84 13.79 9.59
C THR A 85 0.37 12.92 9.94
N THR A 86 0.18 11.60 9.99
CA THR A 86 1.28 10.64 10.18
C THR A 86 1.91 10.30 8.82
N PHE A 87 3.13 10.76 8.58
CA PHE A 87 3.86 10.50 7.33
C PHE A 87 4.74 9.26 7.36
N TYR A 88 5.13 8.81 8.56
CA TYR A 88 5.83 7.54 8.75
C TYR A 88 5.36 6.91 10.06
N PHE A 89 5.31 5.58 10.05
CA PHE A 89 5.02 4.80 11.24
C PHE A 89 6.32 4.32 11.89
N SER A 90 6.38 4.43 13.22
CA SER A 90 7.44 3.90 14.06
C SER A 90 6.78 3.27 15.28
N ALA A 91 7.02 1.98 15.51
CA ALA A 91 6.46 1.29 16.68
C ALA A 91 6.89 1.96 18.01
N ALA A 92 8.06 2.60 18.03
CA ALA A 92 8.53 3.35 19.20
C ALA A 92 7.68 4.60 19.49
N ASP A 93 7.18 5.25 18.43
CA ASP A 93 6.38 6.48 18.55
C ASP A 93 4.89 6.15 18.82
N PHE A 94 4.47 4.92 18.51
CA PHE A 94 3.10 4.43 18.68
C PHE A 94 3.05 3.12 19.47
N PRO A 95 3.48 3.10 20.75
CA PRO A 95 3.58 1.88 21.55
C PRO A 95 2.23 1.21 21.81
N ALA A 96 1.12 1.94 21.66
CA ALA A 96 -0.24 1.39 21.78
C ALA A 96 -0.73 0.64 20.54
N VAL A 97 -0.01 0.73 19.41
CA VAL A 97 -0.35 0.00 18.18
C VAL A 97 0.30 -1.38 18.25
N GLU A 98 -0.47 -2.35 18.70
CA GLU A 98 -0.08 -3.76 18.76
C GLU A 98 -0.79 -4.58 17.66
N GLY A 99 -0.09 -5.57 17.10
CA GLY A 99 -0.68 -6.54 16.19
C GLY A 99 -0.52 -6.23 14.71
N LEU A 100 -1.63 -6.07 14.00
CA LEU A 100 -1.67 -6.00 12.53
C LEU A 100 -1.91 -4.58 12.04
N VAL A 101 -1.28 -4.24 10.91
CA VAL A 101 -1.56 -3.01 10.15
C VAL A 101 -2.22 -3.38 8.83
N ALA A 102 -3.12 -2.51 8.34
CA ALA A 102 -3.73 -2.64 7.02
C ALA A 102 -2.90 -1.85 6.00
N LEU A 103 -2.42 -2.52 4.96
CA LEU A 103 -1.78 -1.86 3.82
C LEU A 103 -2.81 -1.57 2.75
N THR A 104 -2.96 -0.29 2.40
CA THR A 104 -3.87 0.17 1.34
C THR A 104 -3.10 0.91 0.26
N ILE A 105 -3.41 0.66 -1.00
CA ILE A 105 -2.72 1.25 -2.15
C ILE A 105 -3.76 1.84 -3.10
N ASP A 106 -3.64 3.14 -3.36
CA ASP A 106 -4.52 3.87 -4.29
C ASP A 106 -3.84 3.97 -5.66
N ASP A 107 -4.63 3.94 -6.73
CA ASP A 107 -4.14 4.02 -8.11
C ASP A 107 -3.03 3.00 -8.46
N GLY A 108 -3.05 1.84 -7.80
CA GLY A 108 -1.94 0.88 -7.76
C GLY A 108 -1.58 0.16 -9.08
N ILE A 109 -2.14 0.57 -10.23
CA ILE A 109 -1.82 0.00 -11.54
C ILE A 109 -1.02 0.99 -12.39
N CYS A 110 -1.67 1.95 -13.03
CA CYS A 110 -1.04 3.03 -13.81
C CYS A 110 -2.11 3.98 -14.32
N ARG A 111 -1.97 5.29 -14.06
CA ARG A 111 -2.89 6.32 -14.58
C ARG A 111 -2.64 6.57 -16.08
N GLY A 112 -3.69 7.02 -16.79
CA GLY A 112 -3.57 7.49 -18.17
C GLY A 112 -3.27 6.41 -19.22
N GLY A 113 -3.46 5.12 -18.90
CA GLY A 113 -3.40 4.02 -19.86
C GLY A 113 -1.99 3.60 -20.31
N ASN A 114 -0.92 4.14 -19.72
CA ASN A 114 0.45 3.75 -20.04
C ASN A 114 0.85 2.44 -19.33
N TRP A 115 0.25 1.33 -19.74
CA TRP A 115 0.40 0.05 -19.04
C TRP A 115 1.83 -0.52 -19.00
N SER A 116 2.72 -0.09 -19.88
CA SER A 116 4.12 -0.51 -19.87
C SER A 116 4.91 0.13 -18.73
N ALA A 117 4.42 1.23 -18.16
CA ALA A 117 4.99 1.88 -16.98
C ALA A 117 4.37 1.41 -15.65
N SER A 118 3.47 0.42 -15.69
CA SER A 118 2.86 -0.12 -14.47
C SER A 118 3.88 -0.87 -13.63
N LEU A 119 3.96 -0.53 -12.34
CA LEU A 119 4.80 -1.21 -11.33
C LEU A 119 4.06 -2.35 -10.63
N LEU A 120 2.86 -2.71 -11.10
CA LEU A 120 2.05 -3.77 -10.51
C LEU A 120 2.83 -5.10 -10.37
N PRO A 121 3.63 -5.56 -11.36
CA PRO A 121 4.42 -6.79 -11.19
C PRO A 121 5.40 -6.75 -10.02
N GLU A 122 6.14 -5.65 -9.88
CA GLU A 122 7.15 -5.44 -8.84
C GLU A 122 6.49 -5.30 -7.46
N VAL A 123 5.37 -4.59 -7.37
CA VAL A 123 4.58 -4.47 -6.14
C VAL A 123 4.08 -5.84 -5.70
N LEU A 124 3.53 -6.65 -6.61
CA LEU A 124 3.06 -8.00 -6.31
C LEU A 124 4.20 -8.92 -5.86
N GLU A 125 5.37 -8.84 -6.49
CA GLU A 125 6.56 -9.60 -6.08
C GLU A 125 6.99 -9.22 -4.65
N LEU A 126 7.04 -7.93 -4.33
CA LEU A 126 7.41 -7.44 -3.01
C LEU A 126 6.40 -7.87 -1.92
N LEU A 127 5.10 -7.76 -2.21
CA LEU A 127 4.05 -8.20 -1.29
C LEU A 127 4.10 -9.71 -1.06
N ALA A 128 4.31 -10.51 -2.12
CA ALA A 128 4.46 -11.95 -2.01
C ALA A 128 5.70 -12.34 -1.19
N GLY A 129 6.85 -11.71 -1.46
CA GLY A 129 8.10 -11.93 -0.72
C GLY A 129 7.98 -11.58 0.77
N SER A 130 7.11 -10.64 1.11
CA SER A 130 6.82 -10.23 2.49
C SER A 130 5.66 -10.98 3.13
N SER A 131 5.05 -11.96 2.42
CA SER A 131 3.81 -12.64 2.84
C SER A 131 2.68 -11.66 3.22
N ALA A 132 2.65 -10.49 2.60
CA ALA A 132 1.72 -9.41 2.90
C ALA A 132 0.53 -9.40 1.93
N LYS A 133 -0.63 -8.98 2.43
CA LYS A 133 -1.81 -8.63 1.63
C LYS A 133 -2.08 -7.14 1.74
N ALA A 134 -2.81 -6.63 0.76
CA ALA A 134 -3.14 -5.23 0.65
C ALA A 134 -4.54 -5.07 0.05
N THR A 135 -5.17 -3.95 0.35
CA THR A 135 -6.41 -3.50 -0.29
C THR A 135 -6.05 -2.46 -1.34
N PHE A 136 -6.39 -2.74 -2.59
CA PHE A 136 -6.14 -1.84 -3.71
C PHE A 136 -7.40 -1.02 -4.00
N PHE A 137 -7.33 0.30 -3.78
CA PHE A 137 -8.35 1.24 -4.21
C PHE A 137 -8.09 1.58 -5.67
N LEU A 138 -9.01 1.15 -6.53
CA LEU A 138 -8.81 1.08 -7.97
C LEU A 138 -9.79 1.99 -8.69
N SER A 139 -9.24 2.75 -9.63
CA SER A 139 -10.02 3.62 -10.50
C SER A 139 -10.42 2.88 -11.77
N SER A 140 -11.72 2.78 -12.07
CA SER A 140 -12.21 1.89 -13.15
C SER A 140 -11.62 2.20 -14.53
N HIS A 141 -11.29 3.46 -14.82
CA HIS A 141 -10.69 3.87 -16.09
C HIS A 141 -9.20 3.51 -16.19
N TYR A 142 -8.57 3.18 -15.07
CA TYR A 142 -7.14 2.87 -14.96
C TYR A 142 -6.85 1.39 -14.64
N VAL A 143 -7.83 0.52 -14.87
CA VAL A 143 -7.65 -0.93 -14.68
C VAL A 143 -7.95 -1.72 -15.95
N ARG A 144 -7.38 -2.92 -16.06
CA ARG A 144 -7.77 -3.91 -17.07
C ARG A 144 -8.22 -5.19 -16.38
N PRO A 145 -9.14 -5.97 -16.97
CA PRO A 145 -9.59 -7.24 -16.39
C PRO A 145 -8.46 -8.22 -16.04
N LYS A 146 -7.35 -8.22 -16.79
CA LYS A 146 -6.19 -9.06 -16.48
C LYS A 146 -5.45 -8.64 -15.21
N ASP A 147 -5.40 -7.34 -14.92
CA ASP A 147 -4.74 -6.80 -13.75
C ASP A 147 -5.60 -7.06 -12.50
N LEU A 148 -6.93 -6.89 -12.61
CA LEU A 148 -7.90 -7.24 -11.56
C LEU A 148 -7.85 -8.74 -11.21
N ARG A 149 -7.85 -9.62 -12.22
CA ARG A 149 -7.67 -11.07 -11.99
C ARG A 149 -6.36 -11.39 -11.30
N ARG A 150 -5.28 -10.69 -11.67
CA ARG A 150 -3.96 -10.91 -11.08
C ARG A 150 -3.96 -10.51 -9.60
N LEU A 151 -4.51 -9.34 -9.26
CA LEU A 151 -4.65 -8.89 -7.88
C LEU A 151 -5.48 -9.89 -7.05
N ALA A 152 -6.65 -10.27 -7.55
CA ALA A 152 -7.55 -11.21 -6.89
C ALA A 152 -6.92 -12.60 -6.71
N SER A 153 -6.21 -13.13 -7.73
CA SER A 153 -5.55 -14.44 -7.64
C SER A 153 -4.38 -14.47 -6.67
N HIS A 154 -3.77 -13.31 -6.40
CA HIS A 154 -2.75 -13.16 -5.36
C HIS A 154 -3.38 -12.92 -3.97
N GLY A 155 -4.71 -12.90 -3.86
CA GLY A 155 -5.44 -12.77 -2.59
C GLY A 155 -5.47 -11.35 -2.05
N HIS A 156 -5.30 -10.33 -2.90
CA HIS A 156 -5.48 -8.94 -2.54
C HIS A 156 -6.97 -8.55 -2.57
N GLU A 157 -7.35 -7.61 -1.71
CA GLU A 157 -8.70 -7.05 -1.69
C GLU A 157 -8.79 -5.91 -2.71
N LEU A 158 -9.93 -5.80 -3.39
CA LEU A 158 -10.20 -4.74 -4.37
C LEU A 158 -11.24 -3.78 -3.76
N ALA A 159 -11.02 -2.49 -3.93
CA ALA A 159 -11.83 -1.43 -3.37
C ALA A 159 -12.06 -0.31 -4.38
N ASN A 160 -13.15 0.44 -4.21
CA ASN A 160 -13.60 1.45 -5.15
C ASN A 160 -12.87 2.79 -4.91
N HIS A 161 -12.28 3.34 -5.98
CA HIS A 161 -11.64 4.68 -5.99
C HIS A 161 -12.24 5.62 -7.03
N MET A 162 -13.51 5.44 -7.39
CA MET A 162 -14.21 6.15 -8.47
C MET A 162 -13.62 5.87 -9.87
N PRO A 163 -14.23 6.35 -10.96
CA PRO A 163 -13.71 6.04 -12.29
C PRO A 163 -12.33 6.64 -12.59
N GLU A 164 -12.07 7.85 -12.09
CA GLU A 164 -10.81 8.58 -12.25
C GLU A 164 -10.42 9.25 -10.93
N ASP A 165 -9.12 9.43 -10.65
CA ASP A 165 -8.68 10.24 -9.50
C ASP A 165 -8.82 11.75 -9.82
N ARG A 166 -10.05 12.25 -9.73
CA ARG A 166 -10.45 13.65 -9.87
C ARG A 166 -11.39 14.07 -8.75
N GLU A 167 -11.74 15.35 -8.68
CA GLU A 167 -12.66 15.83 -7.65
C GLU A 167 -14.12 15.43 -7.96
N TYR A 168 -14.79 14.86 -6.96
CA TYR A 168 -16.23 14.49 -6.99
C TYR A 168 -17.05 15.21 -5.91
N ALA A 169 -16.41 15.92 -4.99
CA ALA A 169 -17.10 16.56 -3.86
C ALA A 169 -18.01 17.73 -4.30
N SER A 170 -17.77 18.29 -5.48
CA SER A 170 -18.62 19.32 -6.08
C SER A 170 -19.74 18.78 -6.99
N TRP A 171 -19.80 17.47 -7.19
CA TRP A 171 -20.72 16.85 -8.14
C TRP A 171 -22.15 16.76 -7.59
N PRO A 172 -23.16 16.77 -8.48
CA PRO A 172 -24.50 16.34 -8.12
C PRO A 172 -24.49 14.90 -7.56
N VAL A 173 -25.31 14.66 -6.53
CA VAL A 173 -25.36 13.38 -5.80
C VAL A 173 -25.65 12.19 -6.71
N GLU A 174 -26.53 12.38 -7.70
CA GLU A 174 -26.88 11.33 -8.66
C GLU A 174 -25.70 10.99 -9.60
N GLU A 175 -24.96 11.98 -10.10
CA GLU A 175 -23.76 11.76 -10.92
C GLU A 175 -22.65 11.07 -10.12
N PHE A 176 -22.50 11.44 -8.84
CA PHE A 176 -21.60 10.72 -7.94
C PHE A 176 -21.99 9.26 -7.77
N ARG A 177 -23.29 8.97 -7.58
CA ARG A 177 -23.80 7.61 -7.42
C ARG A 177 -23.58 6.78 -8.69
N GLU A 178 -23.87 7.33 -9.85
CA GLU A 178 -23.65 6.66 -11.13
C GLU A 178 -22.17 6.31 -11.34
N ALA A 179 -21.26 7.23 -11.04
CA ALA A 179 -19.82 7.00 -11.13
C ALA A 179 -19.31 5.96 -10.11
N LEU A 180 -19.88 5.97 -8.89
CA LEU A 180 -19.60 4.97 -7.87
C LEU A 180 -20.03 3.57 -8.36
N ASP A 181 -21.26 3.45 -8.85
CA ASP A 181 -21.86 2.21 -9.35
C ASP A 181 -21.14 1.67 -10.60
N GLU A 182 -20.68 2.55 -11.49
CA GLU A 182 -19.84 2.18 -12.64
C GLU A 182 -18.57 1.45 -12.18
N THR A 183 -17.88 2.01 -11.19
CA THR A 183 -16.63 1.44 -10.67
C THR A 183 -16.90 0.12 -9.94
N ASP A 184 -17.96 0.07 -9.13
CA ASP A 184 -18.41 -1.15 -8.47
C ASP A 184 -18.72 -2.26 -9.48
N ALA A 185 -19.42 -1.95 -10.58
CA ALA A 185 -19.74 -2.91 -11.62
C ALA A 185 -18.49 -3.50 -12.29
N VAL A 186 -17.43 -2.71 -12.45
CA VAL A 186 -16.14 -3.15 -13.02
C VAL A 186 -15.39 -4.07 -12.04
N LEU A 187 -15.42 -3.78 -10.74
CA LEU A 187 -14.65 -4.51 -9.73
C LEU A 187 -15.36 -5.78 -9.24
N ARG A 188 -16.70 -5.75 -9.10
CA ARG A 188 -17.53 -6.81 -8.50
C ARG A 188 -17.28 -8.21 -9.05
N PRO A 189 -17.06 -8.45 -10.36
CA PRO A 189 -16.78 -9.79 -10.89
C PRO A 189 -15.46 -10.41 -10.38
N PHE A 190 -14.56 -9.60 -9.84
CA PHE A 190 -13.25 -10.03 -9.33
C PHE A 190 -13.18 -10.04 -7.81
N MET A 191 -14.18 -9.49 -7.14
CA MET A 191 -14.29 -9.49 -5.69
C MET A 191 -14.84 -10.83 -5.18
N ARG A 192 -14.51 -11.16 -3.93
CA ARG A 192 -15.12 -12.31 -3.26
C ARG A 192 -16.57 -11.97 -2.90
N ALA A 193 -17.45 -12.96 -2.91
CA ALA A 193 -18.85 -12.78 -2.53
C ALA A 193 -19.04 -12.31 -1.07
N ASP A 194 -18.06 -12.58 -0.19
CA ASP A 194 -18.06 -12.16 1.21
C ASP A 194 -17.17 -10.93 1.49
N ALA A 195 -16.62 -10.30 0.45
CA ALA A 195 -15.75 -9.13 0.60
C ALA A 195 -16.56 -7.91 1.07
N ARG A 196 -15.90 -7.05 1.87
CA ARG A 196 -16.44 -5.73 2.20
C ARG A 196 -16.29 -4.79 1.01
N HIS A 197 -17.26 -3.89 0.83
CA HIS A 197 -17.17 -2.85 -0.19
C HIS A 197 -16.53 -1.62 0.43
N TRP A 198 -15.20 -1.52 0.27
CA TRP A 198 -14.45 -0.35 0.70
C TRP A 198 -14.46 0.73 -0.36
N PHE A 199 -14.56 1.97 0.10
CA PHE A 199 -14.50 3.15 -0.73
C PHE A 199 -13.45 4.12 -0.18
N ARG A 200 -12.71 4.77 -1.09
CA ARG A 200 -11.87 5.92 -0.75
C ARG A 200 -12.11 7.01 -1.76
N ALA A 201 -12.46 8.20 -1.28
CA ALA A 201 -12.65 9.35 -2.14
C ALA A 201 -11.33 9.79 -2.78
N PRO A 202 -11.30 9.98 -4.11
CA PRO A 202 -10.24 10.72 -4.78
C PRO A 202 -9.90 12.04 -4.08
N GLN A 203 -8.61 12.38 -4.08
CA GLN A 203 -8.09 13.59 -3.42
C GLN A 203 -8.43 13.73 -1.92
N ALA A 204 -8.87 12.63 -1.27
CA ALA A 204 -9.34 12.61 0.13
C ALA A 204 -10.47 13.61 0.43
N ARG A 205 -11.28 13.97 -0.56
CA ARG A 205 -12.42 14.89 -0.39
C ARG A 205 -13.74 14.12 -0.33
N LEU A 206 -14.31 14.05 0.87
CA LEU A 206 -15.59 13.38 1.13
C LEU A 206 -16.60 14.39 1.70
N THR A 207 -17.79 14.49 1.12
CA THR A 207 -18.88 15.34 1.63
C THR A 207 -19.91 14.53 2.44
N SER A 208 -20.78 15.22 3.17
CA SER A 208 -21.92 14.59 3.86
C SER A 208 -22.81 13.81 2.89
N ASP A 209 -23.07 14.37 1.71
CA ASP A 209 -24.00 13.79 0.75
C ASP A 209 -23.42 12.52 0.12
N MET A 210 -22.11 12.52 -0.18
CA MET A 210 -21.38 11.31 -0.58
C MET A 210 -21.46 10.23 0.51
N ALA A 211 -21.28 10.62 1.79
CA ALA A 211 -21.35 9.67 2.90
C ALA A 211 -22.74 9.03 3.04
N VAL A 212 -23.81 9.79 2.81
CA VAL A 212 -25.19 9.27 2.79
C VAL A 212 -25.37 8.23 1.68
N VAL A 213 -24.86 8.51 0.47
CA VAL A 213 -24.91 7.54 -0.64
C VAL A 213 -24.15 6.25 -0.29
N LEU A 214 -22.93 6.37 0.24
CA LEU A 214 -22.08 5.22 0.60
C LEU A 214 -22.70 4.35 1.71
N GLN A 215 -23.42 4.95 2.65
CA GLN A 215 -24.12 4.22 3.71
C GLN A 215 -25.36 3.49 3.19
N ALA A 216 -25.99 3.99 2.12
CA ALA A 216 -27.16 3.35 1.50
C ALA A 216 -26.78 2.19 0.57
N SER A 217 -25.57 2.19 0.01
CA SER A 217 -25.08 1.18 -0.93
C SER A 217 -24.45 -0.07 -0.28
N ASN A 218 -24.50 -0.20 1.05
CA ASN A 218 -23.82 -1.25 1.84
C ASN A 218 -24.79 -2.08 2.70
#